data_AF-A0A7X6D634-F1
#
_entry.id   AF-A0A7X6D634-F1
#
_cell.length_a   1.000
_cell.length_b   1.000
_cell.length_c   1.000
_cell.angle_alpha   90.00
_cell.angle_beta   90.00
_cell.angle_gamma   90.00
#
_symmetry.space_group_name_H-M   'P 1'
#
loop_
_entity.id
_entity.type
_entity.pdbx_description
1 polymer ?
#
loop_
_entity_poly.entity_id
_entity_poly.type
_entity_poly.pdbx_seq_one_letter_code
_entity_poly.pdbx_strand_id
1 'polypeptide(L)'
;MRRTTARWTAGLGTAAAIGALTVGTTLQAQAGQQPPSATAPSPADFLAVDELPPHAHSDWYAGEVAPGLPEAPLDCFDGLVPATGASHRDYWTELDTSARQIVVRAADTTAAADLAAAR
;
A
#
# COMPACT_ATOMS: atom_id res chain seq x y z
N MET A 1 -3.81 -70.91 44.32
CA MET A 1 -2.70 -71.02 43.34
C MET A 1 -1.94 -69.70 43.30
N ARG A 2 -0.59 -69.75 43.40
CA ARG A 2 0.47 -68.75 43.08
C ARG A 2 0.22 -67.27 43.47
N ARG A 3 0.89 -66.74 44.52
CA ARG A 3 2.20 -66.00 44.51
C ARG A 3 2.21 -64.91 43.41
N THR A 4 2.48 -63.62 43.65
CA THR A 4 3.67 -63.08 44.35
C THR A 4 3.51 -61.57 44.58
N THR A 5 4.15 -61.08 45.64
CA THR A 5 4.32 -59.70 46.12
C THR A 5 5.13 -58.77 45.23
N ALA A 6 4.84 -57.45 45.25
CA ALA A 6 5.87 -56.40 45.17
C ALA A 6 5.36 -55.10 45.83
N ARG A 7 6.04 -54.70 46.93
CA ARG A 7 5.94 -53.41 47.62
C ARG A 7 7.09 -52.54 47.10
N TRP A 8 6.90 -51.29 46.69
CA TRP A 8 7.95 -50.26 46.75
C TRP A 8 7.37 -48.84 46.88
N THR A 9 7.47 -48.34 48.11
CA THR A 9 7.93 -47.00 48.56
C THR A 9 7.46 -45.70 47.90
N ALA A 10 7.04 -44.82 48.80
CA ALA A 10 6.70 -43.41 48.66
C ALA A 10 7.78 -42.54 48.00
N GLY A 11 7.31 -41.49 47.31
CA GLY A 11 8.10 -40.31 46.96
C GLY A 11 7.34 -39.05 47.36
N LEU A 12 7.86 -38.33 48.36
CA LEU A 12 7.51 -36.94 48.64
C LEU A 12 8.11 -36.07 47.53
N GLY A 13 7.28 -35.24 46.90
CA GLY A 13 7.69 -34.28 45.86
C GLY A 13 7.23 -32.87 46.23
N THR A 14 8.23 -32.01 46.39
CA THR A 14 8.27 -30.61 46.83
C THR A 14 7.32 -29.61 46.18
N ALA A 15 6.96 -28.61 47.00
CA ALA A 15 6.25 -27.38 46.65
C ALA A 15 6.88 -26.58 45.48
N ALA A 16 6.01 -25.94 44.69
CA ALA A 16 6.40 -24.88 43.77
C ALA A 16 5.41 -23.71 43.90
N ALA A 17 5.84 -22.66 44.61
CA ALA A 17 5.27 -21.33 44.49
C ALA A 17 5.95 -20.63 43.31
N ILE A 18 5.19 -20.18 42.32
CA ILE A 18 5.72 -19.36 41.22
C ILE A 18 5.04 -18.00 41.28
N GLY A 19 5.87 -16.98 41.50
CA GLY A 19 5.47 -15.58 41.64
C GLY A 19 4.97 -14.97 40.34
N ALA A 20 4.07 -14.00 40.50
CA ALA A 20 3.56 -13.18 39.41
C ALA A 20 4.66 -12.24 38.89
N LEU A 21 5.01 -12.37 37.61
CA LEU A 21 5.87 -11.44 36.88
C LEU A 21 5.00 -10.35 36.24
N THR A 22 5.07 -9.13 36.77
CA THR A 22 4.54 -7.93 36.12
C THR A 22 5.58 -7.39 35.14
N VAL A 23 5.40 -7.65 33.85
CA VAL A 23 6.24 -7.07 32.78
C VAL A 23 5.73 -5.64 32.50
N GLY A 24 6.53 -4.64 32.86
CA GLY A 24 6.30 -3.25 32.49
C GLY A 24 6.65 -3.04 31.02
N THR A 25 5.65 -2.74 30.20
CA THR A 25 5.85 -2.34 28.80
C THR A 25 6.32 -0.88 28.74
N THR A 26 7.61 -0.67 28.51
CA THR A 26 8.15 0.65 28.13
C THR A 26 7.73 0.96 26.70
N LEU A 27 6.79 1.88 26.52
CA LEU A 27 6.40 2.41 25.22
C LEU A 27 7.49 3.40 24.76
N GLN A 28 8.42 2.94 23.93
CA GLN A 28 9.39 3.82 23.27
C GLN A 28 8.66 4.59 22.17
N ALA A 29 8.34 5.86 22.44
CA ALA A 29 7.87 6.78 21.43
C ALA A 29 8.98 6.99 20.38
N GLN A 30 8.79 6.40 19.20
CA GLN A 30 9.63 6.65 18.03
C GLN A 30 9.35 8.09 17.58
N ALA A 31 10.28 9.00 17.86
CA ALA A 31 10.24 10.35 17.33
C ALA A 31 10.16 10.25 15.80
N GLY A 32 9.08 10.77 15.23
CA GLY A 32 8.74 10.64 13.82
C GLY A 32 9.87 11.12 12.93
N GLN A 33 10.44 10.18 12.18
CA GLN A 33 11.12 10.49 10.92
C GLN A 33 10.04 11.11 10.03
N GLN A 34 10.10 12.41 9.79
CA GLN A 34 9.28 13.04 8.76
C GLN A 34 9.64 12.33 7.44
N PRO A 35 8.69 11.63 6.80
CA PRO A 35 8.97 11.02 5.51
C PRO A 35 9.45 12.13 4.56
N PRO A 36 10.40 11.85 3.66
CA PRO A 36 10.83 12.82 2.66
C PRO A 36 9.57 13.33 1.94
N SER A 37 9.42 14.66 1.86
CA SER A 37 8.33 15.26 1.09
C SER A 37 8.37 14.67 -0.30
N ALA A 38 7.37 13.84 -0.62
CA ALA A 38 7.27 13.20 -1.90
C ALA A 38 7.22 14.30 -2.98
N THR A 39 8.28 14.42 -3.78
CA THR A 39 8.33 15.37 -4.89
C THR A 39 7.13 15.11 -5.80
N ALA A 40 6.33 16.13 -6.09
CA ALA A 40 5.16 15.96 -6.96
C ALA A 40 5.54 15.28 -8.30
N PRO A 41 4.65 14.44 -8.87
CA PRO A 41 4.86 13.90 -10.21
C PRO A 41 5.23 15.00 -11.23
N SER A 42 6.24 14.72 -12.04
CA SER A 42 6.76 15.62 -13.07
C SER A 42 6.17 15.26 -14.43
N PRO A 43 6.25 16.15 -15.44
CA PRO A 43 5.81 15.82 -16.80
C PRO A 43 6.49 14.59 -17.42
N ALA A 44 7.70 14.23 -16.95
CA ALA A 44 8.41 13.04 -17.41
C ALA A 44 7.85 11.73 -16.85
N ASP A 45 6.98 11.79 -15.83
CA ASP A 45 6.28 10.62 -15.29
C ASP A 45 5.02 10.26 -16.11
N PHE A 46 4.69 11.07 -17.12
CA PHE A 46 3.53 10.90 -17.99
C PHE A 46 3.92 10.45 -19.39
N LEU A 47 3.00 9.76 -20.06
CA LEU A 47 3.20 9.30 -21.43
C LEU A 47 3.38 10.49 -22.37
N ALA A 48 4.32 10.38 -23.30
CA ALA A 48 4.38 11.19 -24.50
C ALA A 48 3.24 10.81 -25.46
N VAL A 49 2.89 11.71 -26.38
CA VAL A 49 1.76 11.51 -27.31
C VAL A 49 1.96 10.33 -28.25
N ASP A 50 3.20 10.01 -28.60
CA ASP A 50 3.58 8.90 -29.48
C ASP A 50 3.63 7.54 -28.76
N GLU A 51 3.49 7.53 -27.43
CA GLU A 51 3.35 6.30 -26.63
C GLU A 51 1.89 5.83 -26.52
N LEU A 52 0.92 6.67 -26.92
CA LEU A 52 -0.48 6.28 -26.99
C LEU A 52 -0.77 5.41 -28.22
N PRO A 53 -1.78 4.52 -28.16
CA PRO A 53 -2.17 3.72 -29.32
C PRO A 53 -2.48 4.63 -30.53
N PRO A 54 -1.91 4.36 -31.71
CA PRO A 54 -2.10 5.23 -32.86
C PRO A 54 -3.58 5.29 -33.26
N HIS A 55 -4.07 6.48 -33.55
CA HIS A 55 -5.42 6.70 -34.02
C HIS A 55 -5.41 6.94 -35.53
N ALA A 56 -6.25 6.22 -36.29
CA ALA A 56 -6.11 6.11 -37.75
C ALA A 56 -6.37 7.42 -38.52
N HIS A 57 -7.05 8.38 -37.90
CA HIS A 57 -7.59 9.56 -38.58
C HIS A 57 -7.32 10.88 -37.84
N SER A 58 -6.62 10.86 -36.72
CA SER A 58 -6.31 12.06 -35.94
C SER A 58 -5.10 11.81 -35.05
N ASP A 59 -4.32 12.85 -34.80
CA ASP A 59 -3.19 12.79 -33.87
C ASP A 59 -3.70 12.84 -32.43
N TRP A 60 -2.84 12.40 -31.51
CA TRP A 60 -3.05 12.61 -30.08
C TRP A 60 -2.48 13.97 -29.65
N TYR A 61 -3.24 14.63 -28.78
CA TYR A 61 -2.85 15.81 -28.06
C TYR A 61 -2.84 15.50 -26.57
N ALA A 62 -2.06 16.26 -25.83
CA ALA A 62 -1.89 16.03 -24.41
C ALA A 62 -1.91 17.35 -23.66
N GLY A 63 -2.73 17.39 -22.61
CA GLY A 63 -2.92 18.56 -21.78
C GLY A 63 -1.75 18.83 -20.85
N GLU A 64 -1.92 19.82 -19.98
CA GLU A 64 -1.00 20.04 -18.87
C GLU A 64 -1.17 18.94 -17.81
N VAL A 65 -0.12 18.73 -17.02
CA VAL A 65 -0.21 17.88 -15.83
C VAL A 65 -0.89 18.66 -14.72
N ALA A 66 -2.02 18.16 -14.24
CA ALA A 66 -2.77 18.75 -13.15
C ALA A 66 -2.51 17.99 -11.84
N PRO A 67 -2.34 18.69 -10.70
CA PRO A 67 -2.22 18.04 -9.39
C PRO A 67 -3.57 17.44 -8.96
N GLY A 68 -3.51 16.30 -8.26
CA GLY A 68 -4.68 15.62 -7.71
C GLY A 68 -5.38 14.66 -8.68
N LEU A 69 -6.52 14.16 -8.23
CA LEU A 69 -7.44 13.35 -9.04
C LEU A 69 -8.22 14.25 -10.01
N PRO A 70 -8.67 13.73 -11.16
CA PRO A 70 -9.58 14.45 -12.04
C PRO A 70 -10.92 14.74 -11.34
N GLU A 71 -11.62 15.77 -11.82
CA GLU A 71 -12.98 16.09 -11.35
C GLU A 71 -14.00 15.02 -11.75
N ALA A 72 -13.78 14.36 -12.89
CA ALA A 72 -14.66 13.29 -13.35
C ALA A 72 -14.42 12.00 -12.54
N PRO A 73 -15.46 11.20 -12.27
CA PRO A 73 -15.33 9.95 -11.53
C PRO A 73 -14.33 8.98 -12.16
N LEU A 74 -13.68 8.16 -11.33
CA LEU A 74 -12.71 7.14 -11.78
C LEU A 74 -13.34 5.80 -12.16
N ASP A 75 -14.66 5.79 -12.38
CA ASP A 75 -15.48 4.60 -12.67
C ASP A 75 -15.09 3.39 -11.81
N CYS A 76 -14.45 2.38 -12.42
CA CYS A 76 -14.06 1.13 -11.78
C CYS A 76 -13.05 1.27 -10.63
N PHE A 77 -12.41 2.44 -10.48
CA PHE A 77 -11.37 2.67 -9.48
C PHE A 77 -11.77 3.69 -8.41
N ASP A 78 -13.04 4.05 -8.33
CA ASP A 78 -13.51 5.02 -7.33
C ASP A 78 -13.24 4.51 -5.90
N GLY A 79 -12.68 5.38 -5.06
CA GLY A 79 -12.23 5.04 -3.71
C GLY A 79 -10.97 4.16 -3.61
N LEU A 80 -10.43 3.65 -4.71
CA LEU A 80 -9.18 2.84 -4.70
C LEU A 80 -7.93 3.70 -4.89
N VAL A 81 -8.03 4.79 -5.64
CA VAL A 81 -6.89 5.67 -5.93
C VAL A 81 -6.81 6.77 -4.87
N PRO A 82 -5.73 6.88 -4.10
CA PRO A 82 -5.59 7.93 -3.10
C PRO A 82 -5.39 9.29 -3.77
N ALA A 83 -6.03 10.33 -3.24
CA ALA A 83 -5.86 11.69 -3.72
C ALA A 83 -4.48 12.28 -3.37
N THR A 84 -3.90 11.87 -2.24
CA THR A 84 -2.59 12.34 -1.79
C THR A 84 -1.50 11.85 -2.73
N GLY A 85 -0.69 12.77 -3.26
CA GLY A 85 0.40 12.45 -4.17
C GLY A 85 -0.06 12.06 -5.58
N ALA A 86 -1.35 12.18 -5.89
CA ALA A 86 -1.87 12.00 -7.24
C ALA A 86 -1.61 13.24 -8.10
N SER A 87 -1.37 12.99 -9.39
CA SER A 87 -1.48 13.96 -10.48
C SER A 87 -2.11 13.25 -11.67
N HIS A 88 -2.77 13.99 -12.56
CA HIS A 88 -3.36 13.44 -13.76
C HIS A 88 -3.02 14.27 -14.99
N ARG A 89 -3.19 13.64 -16.15
CA ARG A 89 -3.07 14.28 -17.46
C ARG A 89 -4.09 13.69 -18.41
N ASP A 90 -4.73 14.59 -19.14
CA ASP A 90 -5.72 14.25 -20.14
C ASP A 90 -5.12 14.29 -21.53
N TYR A 91 -5.56 13.35 -22.35
CA TYR A 91 -5.18 13.18 -23.74
C TYR A 91 -6.43 13.12 -24.58
N TRP A 92 -6.40 13.71 -25.76
CA TRP A 92 -7.54 13.71 -26.69
C TRP A 92 -7.08 13.67 -28.13
N THR A 93 -7.99 13.32 -29.01
CA THR A 93 -7.86 13.51 -30.46
C THR A 93 -8.92 14.52 -30.91
N GLU A 94 -8.86 14.99 -32.15
CA GLU A 94 -9.89 15.88 -32.73
C GLU A 94 -11.25 15.19 -32.94
N LEU A 95 -11.33 13.87 -32.70
CA LEU A 95 -12.51 13.03 -32.96
C LEU A 95 -13.15 12.51 -31.67
N ASP A 96 -13.05 13.28 -30.59
CA ASP A 96 -13.63 13.00 -29.26
C ASP A 96 -13.21 11.66 -28.62
N THR A 97 -12.13 11.05 -29.12
CA THR A 97 -11.46 9.94 -28.42
C THR A 97 -10.55 10.53 -27.35
N SER A 98 -10.79 10.17 -26.08
CA SER A 98 -10.01 10.64 -24.93
C SER A 98 -9.31 9.51 -24.19
N ALA A 99 -8.19 9.82 -23.54
CA ALA A 99 -7.55 8.98 -22.55
C ALA A 99 -7.12 9.82 -21.34
N ARG A 100 -7.04 9.21 -20.17
CA ARG A 100 -6.56 9.84 -18.94
C ARG A 100 -5.52 8.97 -18.28
N GLN A 101 -4.40 9.58 -17.90
CA GLN A 101 -3.39 8.95 -17.06
C GLN A 101 -3.41 9.57 -15.67
N ILE A 102 -3.38 8.73 -14.64
CA ILE A 102 -3.22 9.14 -13.24
C ILE A 102 -1.94 8.52 -12.73
N VAL A 103 -1.08 9.34 -12.13
CA VAL A 103 0.18 8.93 -11.51
C VAL A 103 0.07 9.22 -10.02
N VAL A 104 0.30 8.22 -9.18
CA VAL A 104 0.31 8.37 -7.73
C VAL A 104 1.72 8.15 -7.21
N ARG A 105 2.28 9.17 -6.56
CA ARG A 105 3.49 9.00 -5.78
C ARG A 105 3.14 8.52 -4.37
N ALA A 106 3.39 7.24 -4.13
CA ALA A 106 3.27 6.66 -2.79
C ALA A 106 4.38 7.16 -1.85
N ALA A 107 4.16 7.02 -0.54
CA ALA A 107 5.12 7.42 0.49
C ALA A 107 6.40 6.55 0.46
N ASP A 108 6.25 5.27 0.15
CA ASP A 108 7.34 4.30 0.08
C ASP A 108 6.98 3.13 -0.86
N THR A 109 7.91 2.19 -1.02
CA THR A 109 7.75 1.03 -1.91
C THR A 109 6.68 0.05 -1.44
N THR A 110 6.44 -0.05 -0.14
CA THR A 110 5.40 -0.94 0.41
C THR A 110 4.03 -0.36 0.09
N ALA A 111 3.81 0.93 0.35
CA ALA A 111 2.58 1.62 -0.01
C ALA A 111 2.31 1.57 -1.53
N ALA A 112 3.36 1.67 -2.37
CA ALA A 112 3.22 1.51 -3.82
C ALA A 112 2.76 0.09 -4.21
N ALA A 113 3.33 -0.95 -3.58
CA ALA A 113 2.97 -2.33 -3.83
C ALA A 113 1.53 -2.63 -3.39
N ASP A 114 1.12 -2.11 -2.23
CA ASP A 114 -0.25 -2.26 -1.73
C ASP A 114 -1.26 -1.58 -2.66
N LEU A 115 -0.96 -0.37 -3.13
CA LEU A 115 -1.80 0.33 -4.10
C LEU A 115 -1.92 -0.45 -5.42
N ALA A 116 -0.83 -1.01 -5.93
CA ALA A 116 -0.82 -1.80 -7.16
C ALA A 116 -1.63 -3.11 -7.04
N ALA A 117 -1.83 -3.62 -5.82
CA ALA A 117 -2.63 -4.81 -5.53
C ALA A 117 -4.12 -4.51 -5.27
N ALA A 118 -4.49 -3.24 -5.14
CA ALA A 118 -5.88 -2.82 -4.91
C ALA A 118 -6.74 -3.06 -6.16
N ARG A 119 -7.92 -3.67 -5.97
CA ARG A 119 -8.89 -4.00 -7.01
C ARG A 119 -10.28 -4.18 -6.42
#